data_AF-A0A933HTL7-F1
#
_entry.id   AF-A0A933HTL7-F1
#
_cell.length_a   1.000
_cell.length_b   1.000
_cell.length_c   1.000
_cell.angle_alpha   90.00
_cell.angle_beta   90.00
_cell.angle_gamma   90.00
#
_symmetry.space_group_name_H-M   'P 1'
#
loop_
_entity.id
_entity.type
_entity.pdbx_description
1 polymer ?
#
loop_
_entity_poly.entity_id
_entity_poly.type
_entity_poly.pdbx_seq_one_letter_code
_entity_poly.pdbx_strand_id
1 'polypeptide(L)' 'MEPKNFVLELDPIDWQQLELLARVSPAQRLLTMMAASEFALAGLRGAFRRRYPELLPNELNMRVLEQIPS' A
#
# COMPACT_ATOMS: atom_id res chain seq x y z
N MET A 1 -10.18 -40.32 -5.87
CA MET A 1 -10.02 -38.87 -5.78
C MET A 1 -8.58 -38.59 -6.15
N GLU A 2 -8.33 -38.07 -7.35
CA GLU A 2 -6.96 -37.79 -7.84
C GLU A 2 -6.35 -36.64 -7.02
N PRO A 3 -5.08 -36.74 -6.58
CA PRO A 3 -4.43 -35.66 -5.87
C PRO A 3 -4.21 -34.48 -6.81
N LYS A 4 -4.80 -33.32 -6.47
CA LYS A 4 -4.46 -32.06 -7.14
C LYS A 4 -3.04 -31.66 -6.74
N ASN A 5 -2.09 -31.84 -7.66
CA ASN A 5 -0.78 -31.22 -7.54
C ASN A 5 -0.91 -29.71 -7.75
N PHE A 6 -0.71 -28.94 -6.69
CA PHE A 6 -0.54 -27.49 -6.78
C PHE A 6 0.93 -27.21 -7.09
N VAL A 7 1.22 -26.78 -8.32
CA VAL A 7 2.53 -26.23 -8.65
C VAL A 7 2.51 -24.77 -8.20
N LEU A 8 3.26 -24.45 -7.14
CA LEU A 8 3.51 -23.09 -6.70
C LEU A 8 4.58 -22.49 -7.61
N GLU A 9 4.16 -21.70 -8.58
CA GLU A 9 5.05 -20.82 -9.32
C GLU A 9 5.22 -19.54 -8.49
N LEU A 10 6.44 -19.32 -7.99
CA LEU A 10 6.78 -18.11 -7.23
C LEU A 10 7.40 -17.09 -8.19
N ASP A 11 7.12 -15.81 -7.93
CA ASP A 11 7.80 -14.73 -8.63
C ASP A 11 9.32 -14.83 -8.44
N PRO A 12 10.14 -14.53 -9.46
CA PRO A 12 11.58 -14.55 -9.34
C PRO A 12 12.06 -13.51 -8.33
N ILE A 13 13.15 -13.82 -7.62
CA ILE A 13 13.75 -12.88 -6.67
C ILE A 13 14.27 -11.65 -7.41
N ASP A 14 13.76 -10.46 -7.06
CA ASP A 14 14.36 -9.19 -7.45
C ASP A 14 15.60 -8.91 -6.58
N TRP A 15 16.75 -9.38 -7.06
CA TRP A 15 18.04 -9.20 -6.38
C TRP A 15 18.42 -7.74 -6.21
N GLN A 16 18.07 -6.88 -7.17
CA GLN A 16 18.38 -5.45 -7.10
C GLN A 16 17.59 -4.80 -5.97
N GLN A 17 16.30 -5.09 -5.86
CA GLN A 17 15.48 -4.62 -4.76
C GLN A 17 16.01 -5.14 -3.41
N LEU A 18 16.43 -6.40 -3.35
CA LEU A 18 16.97 -7.00 -2.12
C LEU A 18 18.26 -6.31 -1.66
N GLU A 19 19.18 -6.00 -2.56
CA GLU A 19 20.40 -5.24 -2.27
C GLU A 19 20.10 -3.82 -1.78
N LEU A 20 19.15 -3.12 -2.42
CA LEU A 20 18.74 -1.78 -2.01
C LEU A 20 18.16 -1.79 -0.60
N LEU A 21 17.26 -2.74 -0.33
CA LEU A 21 16.68 -2.92 0.99
C LEU A 21 17.77 -3.25 2.01
N ALA A 22 18.72 -4.14 1.70
CA ALA A 22 19.80 -4.54 2.61
C ALA A 22 20.64 -3.36 3.14
N ARG A 23 20.73 -2.25 2.39
CA ARG A 23 21.44 -1.03 2.80
C ARG A 23 20.66 -0.16 3.80
N VAL A 24 19.39 -0.47 4.05
CA VAL A 24 18.50 0.27 4.93
C VAL A 24 18.11 -0.63 6.10
N SER A 25 18.23 -0.12 7.33
CA SER A 25 17.85 -0.91 8.51
C SER A 25 16.35 -1.23 8.50
N PRO A 26 15.91 -2.36 9.10
CA PRO A 26 14.49 -2.71 9.17
C PRO A 26 13.61 -1.58 9.75
N ALA A 27 14.09 -0.89 10.78
CA ALA A 27 13.39 0.25 11.38
C ALA A 27 13.21 1.41 10.39
N GLN A 28 14.26 1.76 9.64
CA GLN A 28 14.17 2.81 8.61
C GLN A 28 13.21 2.40 7.48
N ARG A 29 13.21 1.15 7.04
CA ARG A 29 12.25 0.66 6.03
C ARG A 29 10.81 0.85 6.50
N LEU A 30 10.51 0.47 7.74
CA LEU A 30 9.17 0.64 8.33
C LEU A 30 8.78 2.13 8.39
N LEU A 31 9.66 2.99 8.89
CA LEU A 31 9.41 4.43 8.93
C LEU A 31 9.18 5.03 7.53
N THR A 32 9.97 4.62 6.54
CA THR A 32 9.79 5.04 5.15
C THR A 32 8.44 4.58 4.59
N MET A 33 8.04 3.33 4.84
CA MET A 33 6.74 2.82 4.41
C MET A 33 5.58 3.57 5.08
N MET A 34 5.69 3.89 6.37
CA MET A 34 4.67 4.68 7.08
C MET A 34 4.53 6.08 6.47
N ALA A 35 5.65 6.76 6.22
CA ALA A 35 5.64 8.08 5.60
C ALA A 35 5.07 8.05 4.16
N ALA A 36 5.42 7.02 3.38
CA ALA A 36 4.86 6.84 2.04
C ALA A 36 3.35 6.60 2.07
N SER A 37 2.87 5.78 3.00
CA SER A 37 1.44 5.55 3.22
C SER A 37 0.71 6.83 3.61
N GLU A 38 1.26 7.61 4.54
CA GLU A 38 0.67 8.88 4.95
C GLU A 38 0.57 9.87 3.77
N PHE A 39 1.64 9.97 2.97
CA PHE A 39 1.66 10.79 1.76
C PHE A 39 0.58 10.37 0.76
N ALA A 40 0.47 9.07 0.46
CA ALA A 40 -0.55 8.55 -0.44
C ALA A 40 -1.97 8.85 0.06
N LEU A 41 -2.24 8.61 1.35
CA LEU A 41 -3.54 8.89 1.97
C LEU A 41 -3.86 10.39 2.01
N ALA A 42 -2.87 11.26 2.22
CA ALA A 42 -3.05 12.71 2.13
C ALA A 42 -3.40 13.15 0.70
N GLY A 43 -2.73 12.56 -0.30
CA GLY A 43 -3.04 12.78 -1.71
C GLY A 43 -4.48 12.38 -2.06
N LEU A 44 -4.91 11.19 -1.65
CA LEU A 44 -6.28 10.71 -1.84
C LEU A 44 -7.31 11.61 -1.16
N ARG A 45 -7.10 12.00 0.11
CA ARG A 45 -7.98 12.94 0.82
C ARG A 45 -8.07 14.28 0.08
N GLY A 46 -6.96 14.82 -0.40
CA GLY A 46 -6.93 16.06 -1.18
C GLY A 46 -7.69 15.95 -2.50
N ALA A 47 -7.56 14.82 -3.22
CA ALA A 47 -8.29 14.55 -4.45
C ALA A 47 -9.79 14.43 -4.20
N PHE A 48 -10.20 13.70 -3.17
CA PHE A 48 -11.62 13.54 -2.82
C PHE A 48 -12.24 14.82 -2.32
N ARG A 49 -11.53 15.65 -1.56
CA ARG A 49 -12.05 16.96 -1.15
C ARG A 49 -12.34 17.88 -2.34
N ARG A 50 -11.55 17.79 -3.41
CA ARG A 50 -11.83 18.54 -4.66
C ARG A 50 -12.99 17.95 -5.45
N ARG A 51 -13.14 16.63 -5.44
CA ARG A 51 -14.17 15.91 -6.19
C ARG A 51 -15.56 15.93 -5.52
N TYR A 52 -15.58 15.94 -4.20
CA TYR A 52 -16.77 15.88 -3.35
C TYR A 52 -16.72 17.00 -2.28
N PRO A 53 -16.81 18.28 -2.70
CA PRO A 53 -16.68 19.42 -1.79
C PRO A 53 -17.81 19.48 -0.73
N GLU A 54 -18.93 18.81 -0.97
CA GLU A 54 -20.08 18.70 -0.08
C GLU A 54 -19.88 17.73 1.09
N LEU A 55 -18.94 16.78 0.96
CA LEU A 55 -18.73 15.76 1.99
C LEU A 55 -17.96 16.32 3.18
N LEU A 56 -18.38 15.89 4.37
CA LEU A 56 -17.71 16.17 5.61
C LEU A 56 -16.37 15.39 5.71
N PRO A 57 -15.42 15.84 6.54
CA PRO A 57 -14.12 15.17 6.67
C PRO A 57 -14.19 13.68 7.03
N ASN A 58 -15.14 13.27 7.86
CA ASN A 58 -15.35 11.86 8.21
C ASN A 58 -15.87 11.04 7.03
N GLU A 59 -16.77 11.59 6.21
CA GLU A 59 -17.28 10.94 5.01
C GLU A 59 -16.19 10.80 3.95
N LEU A 60 -15.33 11.81 3.80
CA LEU A 60 -14.14 11.72 2.95
C LEU A 60 -13.17 10.64 3.43
N ASN A 61 -12.98 10.47 4.75
CA ASN A 61 -12.16 9.38 5.29
C ASN A 61 -12.73 8.01 4.95
N MET A 62 -14.05 7.83 5.00
CA MET A 62 -14.68 6.57 4.59
C MET A 62 -14.43 6.25 3.12
N ARG A 63 -14.50 7.26 2.24
CA ARG A 63 -14.14 7.09 0.82
C ARG A 63 -12.69 6.67 0.62
N VAL A 64 -11.77 7.18 1.44
CA VAL A 64 -10.35 6.78 1.39
C VAL A 64 -10.18 5.33 1.83
N LEU A 65 -10.88 4.92 2.90
CA LEU A 65 -10.85 3.53 3.37
C LEU A 65 -11.36 2.55 2.31
N GLU A 66 -12.38 2.91 1.53
CA GLU A 66 -12.89 2.10 0.41
C GLU A 66 -11.82 1.79 -0.68
N GLN A 67 -10.73 2.55 -0.74
CA GLN A 67 -9.66 2.34 -1.72
C GLN A 67 -8.54 1.41 -1.22
N ILE A 68 -8.56 1.02 0.06
CA ILE A 68 -7.52 0.18 0.64
C ILE A 68 -8.00 -1.29 0.57
N PRO A 69 -7.28 -2.17 -0.14
CA PRO A 69 -7.64 -3.59 -0.19
C PRO A 69 -7.56 -4.22 1.21
N SER A 70 -8.56 -5.05 1.54
CA SER A 70 -8.72 -5.77 2.80
C SER A 70 -7.75 -6.94 2.92
#